data_AF-A0AAX1QG51-F1
#
_entry.id   AF-A0AAX1QG51-F1
#
_cell.length_a   1.000
_cell.length_b   1.000
_cell.length_c   1.000
_cell.angle_alpha   90.00
_cell.angle_beta   90.00
_cell.angle_gamma   90.00
#
_symmetry.space_group_name_H-M   'P 1'
#
loop_
_entity.id
_entity.type
_entity.pdbx_description
1 polymer ?
#
loop_
_entity_poly.entity_id
_entity_poly.type
_entity_poly.pdbx_seq_one_letter_code
_entity_poly.pdbx_strand_id
1 'polypeptide(L)'
;MVSIQQAKQHTIEHNVDFIKKAKDLKPTLIRDIIYPSHIVEVIRNDDAVHGWEVKKKEKASSLSSQTYGKGDQFILDFGTHQVGYIKMKVTPIGSPPDAPLHLKLTFGEMPIEMAEPFSTYSGWISSSWLQEETMHIDALPNNIELSRRYSFRYVKVEVLDTSTKYKVTFDDMQCHTVTSANPSDVPSFPHKDELIHTIDKVSMKTLQDCMQEVFEDGPKRDRRLWLGDLRLQALANYKTFQNNDLVKRCLYLFAGVTNTNGQVAANLFISPKLIPDDTYLFDYSLLFVTTLHDYYFYVKDENTLKDLWRTAYQQIEIALTRLNEQHVVQDSETWWSFIDWNDDLNKQAASQAILIYAIKHAIKLAEVLEDEKVTCLKQKLKEITEATKRHLWDKDKKFFISGENRQVSWASQIWMVLAEVLGPKENNELLHRLLSEKPEIGITTPYMYHYLVEALLLVNEKEKAVEQIKTYWGEMVKDGADTFWELYNPKNKSFSPYGSPLINSYCHAWSCTPTYFIREYNM
;
A
#
# COMPACT_ATOMS: atom_id res chain seq x y z
N MET A 1 -10.69 -3.95 -19.61
CA MET A 1 -9.56 -3.12 -20.07
C MET A 1 -9.66 -1.84 -19.24
N VAL A 2 -8.80 -1.66 -18.23
CA VAL A 2 -8.85 -0.46 -17.37
C VAL A 2 -8.68 0.74 -18.30
N SER A 3 -9.68 1.61 -18.37
CA SER A 3 -9.61 2.84 -19.14
C SER A 3 -8.59 3.75 -18.45
N ILE A 4 -7.31 3.59 -18.78
CA ILE A 4 -6.25 4.52 -18.38
C ILE A 4 -6.62 5.84 -19.05
N GLN A 5 -7.08 6.79 -18.24
CA GLN A 5 -7.49 8.10 -18.70
C GLN A 5 -6.28 8.74 -19.40
N GLN A 6 -6.35 8.92 -20.72
CA GLN A 6 -5.38 9.78 -21.42
C GLN A 6 -5.71 11.21 -21.03
N ALA A 7 -5.01 11.71 -20.01
CA ALA A 7 -5.22 13.05 -19.52
C ALA A 7 -4.81 14.08 -20.59
N LYS A 8 -5.57 15.17 -20.68
CA LYS A 8 -5.15 16.37 -21.41
C LYS A 8 -3.83 16.85 -20.79
N GLN A 9 -2.89 17.39 -21.59
CA GLN A 9 -1.65 17.97 -21.05
C GLN A 9 -1.98 18.91 -19.87
N HIS A 10 -1.65 18.48 -18.65
CA HIS A 10 -1.77 19.29 -17.46
C HIS A 10 -0.48 20.10 -17.30
N THR A 11 -0.62 21.41 -17.17
CA THR A 11 0.49 22.25 -16.74
C THR A 11 0.63 22.13 -15.22
N ILE A 12 1.86 21.96 -14.74
CA ILE A 12 2.18 21.78 -13.31
C ILE A 12 2.68 23.10 -12.72
N GLU A 13 2.13 23.48 -11.57
CA GLU A 13 2.59 24.60 -10.76
C GLU A 13 3.55 24.11 -9.68
N HIS A 14 4.73 24.74 -9.61
CA HIS A 14 5.77 24.37 -8.66
C HIS A 14 5.86 25.40 -7.52
N ASN A 15 5.48 24.98 -6.31
CA ASN A 15 5.72 25.79 -5.11
C ASN A 15 7.13 25.50 -4.56
N VAL A 16 8.09 26.36 -4.92
CA VAL A 16 9.51 26.19 -4.60
C VAL A 16 9.77 26.10 -3.09
N ASP A 17 9.03 26.86 -2.29
CA ASP A 17 9.19 26.86 -0.83
C ASP A 17 8.71 25.54 -0.22
N PHE A 18 7.59 24.99 -0.69
CA PHE A 18 7.09 23.69 -0.24
C PHE A 18 8.01 22.55 -0.66
N ILE A 19 8.52 22.58 -1.90
CA ILE A 19 9.50 21.61 -2.39
C ILE A 19 10.78 21.67 -1.54
N LYS A 20 11.24 22.87 -1.16
CA LYS A 20 12.39 23.05 -0.28
C LYS A 20 12.12 22.47 1.12
N LYS A 21 11.00 22.81 1.75
CA LYS A 21 10.58 22.23 3.05
C LYS A 21 10.55 20.71 3.00
N ALA A 22 9.96 20.13 1.94
CA ALA A 22 9.96 18.69 1.74
C ALA A 22 11.39 18.13 1.66
N LYS A 23 12.27 18.77 0.87
CA LYS A 23 13.67 18.35 0.70
C LYS A 23 14.45 18.36 2.02
N ASP A 24 14.25 19.39 2.84
CA ASP A 24 14.92 19.55 4.14
C ASP A 24 14.47 18.48 5.16
N LEU A 25 13.28 17.89 4.96
CA LEU A 25 12.72 16.79 5.76
C LEU A 25 13.07 15.38 5.21
N LYS A 26 13.95 15.28 4.20
CA LYS A 26 14.33 13.96 3.63
C LYS A 26 14.97 13.10 4.72
N PRO A 27 14.47 11.87 5.00
CA PRO A 27 15.05 11.04 6.03
C PRO A 27 16.39 10.46 5.58
N THR A 28 17.24 10.13 6.55
CA THR A 28 18.38 9.24 6.35
C THR A 28 17.92 7.80 6.51
N LEU A 29 18.25 6.94 5.55
CA LEU A 29 17.91 5.51 5.64
C LEU A 29 18.85 4.78 6.61
N ILE A 30 18.25 4.04 7.51
CA ILE A 30 18.89 3.07 8.40
C ILE A 30 19.26 1.84 7.56
N ARG A 31 20.40 1.23 7.87
CA ARG A 31 20.91 0.03 7.18
C ARG A 31 21.29 -1.04 8.18
N ASP A 32 20.88 -2.27 7.89
CA ASP A 32 21.32 -3.47 8.60
C ASP A 32 21.79 -4.53 7.60
N ILE A 33 22.50 -5.54 8.10
CA ILE A 33 22.96 -6.68 7.31
C ILE A 33 22.19 -7.92 7.76
N ILE A 34 21.47 -8.54 6.84
CA ILE A 34 20.70 -9.77 7.07
C ILE A 34 21.27 -10.90 6.23
N TYR A 35 21.41 -12.06 6.86
CA TYR A 35 21.88 -13.29 6.22
C TYR A 35 20.72 -14.26 5.97
N PRO A 36 20.78 -15.07 4.89
CA PRO A 36 19.81 -16.12 4.67
C PRO A 36 19.83 -17.15 5.80
N SER A 37 18.67 -17.70 6.12
CA SER A 37 18.53 -18.68 7.20
C SER A 37 18.76 -20.12 6.68
N HIS A 38 18.17 -20.45 5.54
CA HIS A 38 18.12 -21.82 5.01
C HIS A 38 18.27 -21.85 3.49
N ILE A 39 18.80 -22.96 2.98
CA ILE A 39 18.56 -23.39 1.61
C ILE A 39 17.24 -24.16 1.60
N VAL A 40 16.39 -23.86 0.63
CA VAL A 40 15.02 -24.38 0.56
C VAL A 40 14.70 -24.94 -0.83
N GLU A 41 13.60 -25.68 -0.90
CA GLU A 41 12.98 -26.13 -2.14
C GLU A 41 11.52 -25.66 -2.16
N VAL A 42 11.05 -25.26 -3.34
CA VAL A 42 9.65 -24.89 -3.55
C VAL A 42 8.96 -26.04 -4.29
N ILE A 43 7.91 -26.58 -3.68
CA ILE A 43 7.18 -27.73 -4.20
C ILE A 43 5.71 -27.42 -4.38
N ARG A 44 5.05 -28.16 -5.29
CA ARG A 44 3.61 -28.06 -5.50
C ARG A 44 2.85 -28.53 -4.27
N ASN A 45 1.89 -27.74 -3.81
CA ASN A 45 0.93 -28.09 -2.78
C ASN A 45 -0.37 -27.29 -3.01
N ASP A 46 -1.44 -27.97 -3.44
CA ASP A 46 -2.70 -27.30 -3.83
C ASP A 46 -3.44 -26.67 -2.64
N ASP A 47 -3.12 -27.05 -1.40
CA ASP A 47 -3.68 -26.44 -0.18
C ASP A 47 -2.92 -25.16 0.24
N ALA A 48 -1.73 -24.92 -0.33
CA ALA A 48 -0.93 -23.73 -0.04
C ALA A 48 -1.38 -22.52 -0.88
N VAL A 49 -1.12 -21.31 -0.37
CA VAL A 49 -1.39 -20.08 -1.13
C VAL A 49 -0.65 -20.11 -2.47
N HIS A 50 -1.40 -19.87 -3.56
CA HIS A 50 -0.93 -19.99 -4.94
C HIS A 50 -0.44 -21.38 -5.38
N GLY A 51 -0.68 -22.43 -4.60
CA GLY A 51 -0.31 -23.81 -4.97
C GLY A 51 1.14 -24.20 -4.70
N TRP A 52 1.90 -23.40 -3.94
CA TRP A 52 3.33 -23.59 -3.73
C TRP A 52 3.74 -23.51 -2.26
N GLU A 53 4.48 -24.50 -1.78
CA GLU A 53 4.97 -24.61 -0.40
C GLU A 53 6.51 -24.65 -0.37
N VAL A 54 7.09 -24.06 0.68
CA VAL A 54 8.54 -24.05 0.91
C VAL A 54 8.93 -25.16 1.89
N LYS A 55 9.86 -26.04 1.47
CA LYS A 55 10.49 -27.05 2.33
C LYS A 55 11.94 -26.68 2.63
N LYS A 56 12.27 -26.60 3.92
CA LYS A 56 13.65 -26.37 4.38
C LYS A 56 14.50 -27.60 4.08
N LYS A 57 15.65 -27.41 3.43
CA LYS A 57 16.63 -28.49 3.17
C LYS A 57 17.74 -28.48 4.21
N GLU A 58 18.46 -27.37 4.29
CA GLU A 58 19.64 -27.24 5.15
C GLU A 58 19.86 -25.78 5.57
N LYS A 59 20.76 -25.55 6.53
CA LYS A 59 21.12 -24.18 6.95
C LYS A 59 21.91 -23.50 5.83
N ALA A 60 21.66 -22.20 5.61
CA ALA A 60 22.39 -21.44 4.61
C ALA A 60 23.89 -21.35 4.87
N SER A 61 24.33 -21.55 6.13
CA SER A 61 25.75 -21.66 6.49
C SER A 61 26.49 -22.82 5.82
N SER A 62 25.77 -23.80 5.26
CA SER A 62 26.37 -24.89 4.47
C SER A 62 26.77 -24.47 3.06
N LEU A 63 26.27 -23.34 2.56
CA LEU A 63 26.42 -22.91 1.16
C LEU A 63 27.89 -22.82 0.72
N SER A 64 28.76 -22.34 1.62
CA SER A 64 30.20 -22.21 1.39
C SER A 64 30.92 -23.52 1.10
N SER A 65 30.35 -24.64 1.55
CA SER A 65 30.89 -25.99 1.33
C SER A 65 30.35 -26.68 0.08
N GLN A 66 29.39 -26.06 -0.62
CA GLN A 66 28.77 -26.62 -1.82
C GLN A 66 29.44 -26.09 -3.09
N THR A 67 29.32 -26.84 -4.18
CA THR A 67 29.91 -26.45 -5.47
C THR A 67 28.87 -26.55 -6.56
N TYR A 68 28.76 -25.50 -7.37
CA TYR A 68 27.76 -25.34 -8.42
C TYR A 68 28.46 -25.17 -9.77
N GLY A 69 28.05 -25.94 -10.76
CA GLY A 69 28.44 -25.79 -12.16
C GLY A 69 27.23 -25.51 -13.05
N LYS A 70 27.43 -25.56 -14.36
CA LYS A 70 26.39 -25.40 -15.38
C LYS A 70 25.11 -26.18 -15.03
N GLY A 71 24.00 -25.47 -14.91
CA GLY A 71 22.66 -26.01 -14.67
C GLY A 71 22.31 -26.23 -13.20
N ASP A 72 23.27 -26.09 -12.28
CA ASP A 72 22.99 -26.20 -10.85
C ASP A 72 22.28 -24.94 -10.34
N GLN A 73 21.38 -25.10 -9.36
CA GLN A 73 20.60 -24.03 -8.78
C GLN A 73 20.30 -24.28 -7.30
N PHE A 74 19.98 -23.22 -6.57
CA PHE A 74 19.49 -23.29 -5.19
C PHE A 74 18.60 -22.09 -4.87
N ILE A 75 17.78 -22.22 -3.82
CA ILE A 75 16.92 -21.14 -3.31
C ILE A 75 17.29 -20.86 -1.85
N LEU A 76 17.48 -19.59 -1.52
CA LEU A 76 17.73 -19.12 -0.16
C LEU A 76 16.44 -18.53 0.44
N ASP A 77 16.13 -18.90 1.68
CA ASP A 77 15.08 -18.27 2.50
C ASP A 77 15.73 -17.35 3.55
N PHE A 78 15.47 -16.05 3.43
CA PHE A 78 15.93 -15.02 4.39
C PHE A 78 15.16 -15.02 5.72
N GLY A 79 14.19 -15.92 5.87
CA GLY A 79 13.43 -16.15 7.09
C GLY A 79 12.24 -15.21 7.27
N THR A 80 12.34 -13.98 6.75
CA THR A 80 11.25 -13.01 6.66
C THR A 80 11.49 -12.03 5.49
N HIS A 81 10.51 -11.18 5.21
CA HIS A 81 10.56 -10.18 4.13
C HIS A 81 11.68 -9.14 4.31
N GLN A 82 12.36 -8.78 3.23
CA GLN A 82 13.50 -7.87 3.19
C GLN A 82 13.34 -6.83 2.07
N VAL A 83 13.83 -5.62 2.31
CA VAL A 83 13.96 -4.56 1.30
C VAL A 83 15.38 -4.03 1.33
N GLY A 84 16.15 -4.20 0.26
CA GLY A 84 17.57 -3.88 0.29
C GLY A 84 18.38 -4.24 -0.95
N TYR A 85 19.71 -4.26 -0.78
CA TYR A 85 20.68 -4.55 -1.83
C TYR A 85 21.38 -5.87 -1.54
N ILE A 86 21.61 -6.67 -2.57
CA ILE A 86 22.25 -7.97 -2.42
C ILE A 86 23.76 -7.84 -2.61
N LYS A 87 24.47 -8.50 -1.71
CA LYS A 87 25.91 -8.70 -1.81
C LYS A 87 26.25 -10.18 -1.64
N MET A 88 27.22 -10.64 -2.41
CA MET A 88 27.70 -12.01 -2.36
C MET A 88 29.14 -12.12 -2.80
N LYS A 89 29.82 -13.16 -2.34
CA LYS A 89 31.14 -13.55 -2.83
C LYS A 89 31.04 -14.85 -3.60
N VAL A 90 31.69 -14.88 -4.77
CA VAL A 90 31.75 -16.07 -5.62
C VAL A 90 33.20 -16.48 -5.81
N THR A 91 33.52 -17.73 -5.52
CA THR A 91 34.88 -18.28 -5.58
C THR A 91 34.94 -19.47 -6.52
N PRO A 92 35.91 -19.55 -7.44
CA PRO A 92 36.03 -20.69 -8.35
C PRO A 92 36.64 -21.90 -7.64
N ILE A 93 36.21 -23.08 -8.04
CA ILE A 93 36.67 -24.39 -7.56
C ILE A 93 37.05 -25.25 -8.77
N GLY A 94 38.15 -25.98 -8.67
CA GLY A 94 38.68 -26.82 -9.76
C GLY A 94 39.83 -26.13 -10.50
N SER A 95 39.82 -26.21 -11.83
CA SER A 95 40.85 -25.56 -12.65
C SER A 95 40.74 -24.03 -12.59
N PRO A 96 41.81 -23.29 -12.95
CA PRO A 96 41.69 -21.86 -13.23
C PRO A 96 40.55 -21.58 -14.23
N PRO A 97 39.62 -20.65 -13.92
CA PRO A 97 38.50 -20.33 -14.80
C PRO A 97 38.98 -19.88 -16.18
N ASP A 98 38.46 -20.52 -17.21
CA ASP A 98 38.82 -20.29 -18.62
C ASP A 98 37.68 -19.69 -19.44
N ALA A 99 36.54 -19.39 -18.80
CA ALA A 99 35.39 -18.70 -19.38
C ALA A 99 34.63 -17.93 -18.28
N PRO A 100 33.85 -16.88 -18.61
CA PRO A 100 33.02 -16.17 -17.64
C PRO A 100 31.99 -17.11 -16.96
N LEU A 101 31.63 -16.79 -15.72
CA LEU A 101 30.46 -17.38 -15.06
C LEU A 101 29.20 -16.65 -15.53
N HIS A 102 28.23 -17.38 -16.08
CA HIS A 102 26.91 -16.85 -16.44
C HIS A 102 25.91 -17.20 -15.35
N LEU A 103 25.41 -16.18 -14.66
CA LEU A 103 24.58 -16.31 -13.46
C LEU A 103 23.23 -15.62 -13.66
N LYS A 104 22.15 -16.27 -13.19
CA LYS A 104 20.83 -15.65 -13.05
C LYS A 104 20.41 -15.63 -11.59
N LEU A 105 19.82 -14.52 -11.18
CA LEU A 105 19.19 -14.34 -9.87
C LEU A 105 17.70 -14.02 -10.07
N THR A 106 16.85 -14.63 -9.26
CA THR A 106 15.40 -14.31 -9.21
C THR A 106 15.02 -14.00 -7.77
N PHE A 107 14.28 -12.91 -7.56
CA PHE A 107 13.85 -12.43 -6.24
C PHE A 107 12.34 -12.54 -6.10
N GLY A 108 11.87 -13.15 -5.01
CA GLY A 108 10.44 -13.35 -4.76
C GLY A 108 10.05 -13.03 -3.34
N GLU A 109 8.90 -12.37 -3.18
CA GLU A 109 8.25 -12.18 -1.88
C GLU A 109 7.53 -13.48 -1.46
N MET A 110 6.98 -14.21 -2.44
CA MET A 110 6.21 -15.44 -2.24
C MET A 110 6.82 -16.65 -2.97
N PRO A 111 6.49 -17.89 -2.56
CA PRO A 111 7.05 -19.10 -3.17
C PRO A 111 6.74 -19.25 -4.66
N ILE A 112 5.56 -18.81 -5.11
CA ILE A 112 5.17 -18.86 -6.52
C ILE A 112 6.16 -18.14 -7.45
N GLU A 113 6.78 -17.04 -6.99
CA GLU A 113 7.76 -16.28 -7.78
C GLU A 113 9.07 -17.05 -7.98
N MET A 114 9.33 -18.10 -7.20
CA MET A 114 10.49 -18.99 -7.37
C MET A 114 10.17 -20.24 -8.18
N ALA A 115 8.88 -20.55 -8.34
CA ALA A 115 8.43 -21.78 -8.99
C ALA A 115 7.97 -21.55 -10.43
N GLU A 116 7.27 -20.45 -10.69
CA GLU A 116 6.73 -20.12 -12.01
C GLU A 116 7.71 -19.24 -12.79
N PRO A 117 8.04 -19.56 -14.06
CA PRO A 117 8.89 -18.71 -14.87
C PRO A 117 8.22 -17.36 -15.13
N PHE A 118 8.94 -16.25 -14.92
CA PHE A 118 8.43 -14.90 -15.21
C PHE A 118 8.05 -14.68 -16.68
N SER A 119 8.59 -15.49 -17.60
CA SER A 119 8.20 -15.49 -19.02
C SER A 119 6.74 -15.91 -19.27
N THR A 120 6.07 -16.53 -18.28
CA THR A 120 4.64 -16.90 -18.37
C THR A 120 3.71 -15.75 -17.98
N TYR A 121 4.25 -14.66 -17.44
CA TYR A 121 3.45 -13.50 -17.02
C TYR A 121 2.71 -12.88 -18.21
N SER A 122 1.39 -12.73 -18.02
CA SER A 122 0.52 -11.99 -18.92
C SER A 122 -0.35 -11.06 -18.09
N GLY A 123 -0.17 -9.76 -18.29
CA GLY A 123 -0.84 -8.73 -17.53
C GLY A 123 -0.60 -7.35 -18.12
N TRP A 124 -1.36 -6.37 -17.67
CA TRP A 124 -1.29 -5.01 -18.22
C TRP A 124 -0.24 -4.12 -17.56
N ILE A 125 0.23 -4.50 -16.36
CA ILE A 125 1.39 -3.88 -15.71
C ILE A 125 2.67 -4.37 -16.40
N SER A 126 3.68 -3.49 -16.52
CA SER A 126 4.97 -3.85 -17.12
C SER A 126 5.64 -5.02 -16.38
N SER A 127 6.06 -6.04 -17.12
CA SER A 127 6.81 -7.18 -16.60
C SER A 127 8.16 -6.80 -16.00
N SER A 128 8.67 -5.59 -16.25
CA SER A 128 9.92 -5.07 -15.68
C SER A 128 9.91 -4.92 -14.15
N TRP A 129 8.72 -5.03 -13.52
CA TRP A 129 8.60 -5.09 -12.06
C TRP A 129 8.95 -6.47 -11.48
N LEU A 130 8.89 -7.53 -12.29
CA LEU A 130 9.37 -8.86 -11.90
C LEU A 130 10.89 -8.79 -11.73
N GLN A 131 11.37 -9.24 -10.57
CA GLN A 131 12.74 -8.96 -10.13
C GLN A 131 13.67 -10.12 -10.50
N GLU A 132 14.35 -9.99 -11.63
CA GLU A 132 15.42 -10.89 -12.05
C GLU A 132 16.66 -10.12 -12.52
N GLU A 133 17.82 -10.76 -12.42
CA GLU A 133 19.09 -10.28 -12.95
C GLU A 133 19.79 -11.41 -13.70
N THR A 134 20.47 -11.07 -14.79
CA THR A 134 21.34 -11.99 -15.51
C THR A 134 22.68 -11.31 -15.76
N MET A 135 23.77 -11.94 -15.35
CA MET A 135 25.10 -11.33 -15.37
C MET A 135 26.19 -12.30 -15.81
N HIS A 136 27.22 -11.75 -16.45
CA HIS A 136 28.45 -12.45 -16.81
C HIS A 136 29.58 -11.92 -15.93
N ILE A 137 30.31 -12.83 -15.27
CA ILE A 137 31.39 -12.49 -14.34
C ILE A 137 32.70 -12.97 -14.97
N ASP A 138 33.47 -12.03 -15.53
CA ASP A 138 34.68 -12.34 -16.30
C ASP A 138 35.87 -12.74 -15.41
N ALA A 139 35.92 -12.22 -14.17
CA ALA A 139 37.03 -12.44 -13.25
C ALA A 139 36.53 -13.01 -11.91
N LEU A 140 37.15 -14.11 -11.48
CA LEU A 140 36.85 -14.83 -10.25
C LEU A 140 38.14 -15.03 -9.41
N PRO A 141 38.09 -14.99 -8.07
CA PRO A 141 36.90 -14.73 -7.25
C PRO A 141 36.41 -13.28 -7.38
N ASN A 142 35.13 -13.05 -7.08
CA ASN A 142 34.51 -11.72 -7.18
C ASN A 142 33.60 -11.45 -5.98
N ASN A 143 33.56 -10.20 -5.52
CA ASN A 143 32.58 -9.71 -4.57
C ASN A 143 31.55 -8.89 -5.34
N ILE A 144 30.37 -9.46 -5.52
CA ILE A 144 29.29 -8.88 -6.30
C ILE A 144 28.39 -8.08 -5.38
N GLU A 145 28.10 -6.84 -5.76
CA GLU A 145 27.13 -5.96 -5.10
C GLU A 145 26.17 -5.43 -6.17
N LEU A 146 24.88 -5.78 -6.04
CA LEU A 146 23.88 -5.38 -7.01
C LEU A 146 23.41 -3.94 -6.72
N SER A 147 23.33 -3.12 -7.77
CA SER A 147 22.99 -1.70 -7.65
C SER A 147 21.50 -1.41 -7.48
N ARG A 148 20.63 -2.33 -7.91
CA ARG A 148 19.17 -2.20 -7.74
C ARG A 148 18.77 -2.60 -6.32
N ARG A 149 17.78 -1.89 -5.76
CA ARG A 149 17.07 -2.30 -4.54
C ARG A 149 16.03 -3.37 -4.90
N TYR A 150 15.95 -4.43 -4.12
CA TYR A 150 14.97 -5.52 -4.25
C TYR A 150 14.06 -5.60 -3.02
N SER A 151 12.88 -6.17 -3.22
CA SER A 151 11.91 -6.54 -2.16
C SER A 151 11.62 -8.03 -2.24
N PHE A 152 11.98 -8.81 -1.24
CA PHE A 152 11.95 -10.27 -1.33
C PHE A 152 12.03 -10.95 0.04
N ARG A 153 11.66 -12.23 0.08
CA ARG A 153 12.08 -13.19 1.12
C ARG A 153 12.99 -14.28 0.55
N TYR A 154 12.73 -14.66 -0.70
CA TYR A 154 13.42 -15.75 -1.37
C TYR A 154 14.34 -15.24 -2.48
N VAL A 155 15.51 -15.85 -2.60
CA VAL A 155 16.45 -15.61 -3.70
C VAL A 155 16.81 -16.93 -4.35
N LYS A 156 16.44 -17.09 -5.62
CA LYS A 156 16.88 -18.21 -6.46
C LYS A 156 18.15 -17.84 -7.19
N VAL A 157 19.16 -18.70 -7.11
CA VAL A 157 20.45 -18.56 -7.78
C VAL A 157 20.59 -19.69 -8.79
N GLU A 158 20.83 -19.35 -10.04
CA GLU A 158 20.97 -20.31 -11.15
C GLU A 158 22.29 -20.09 -11.87
N VAL A 159 23.16 -21.10 -11.83
CA VAL A 159 24.41 -21.11 -12.62
C VAL A 159 24.05 -21.53 -14.04
N LEU A 160 23.75 -20.56 -14.89
CA LEU A 160 23.34 -20.80 -16.28
C LEU A 160 24.47 -21.43 -17.09
N ASP A 161 25.71 -20.98 -16.89
CA ASP A 161 26.87 -21.60 -17.54
C ASP A 161 28.18 -21.41 -16.77
N THR A 162 29.01 -22.45 -16.84
CA THR A 162 30.45 -22.49 -16.54
C THR A 162 31.09 -23.45 -17.54
N SER A 163 32.41 -23.36 -17.77
CA SER A 163 33.08 -24.41 -18.52
C SER A 163 33.11 -25.72 -17.71
N THR A 164 33.43 -26.84 -18.36
CA THR A 164 33.60 -28.13 -17.68
C THR A 164 34.83 -28.19 -16.78
N LYS A 165 35.74 -27.20 -16.85
CA LYS A 165 37.00 -27.20 -16.10
C LYS A 165 36.88 -26.65 -14.68
N TYR A 166 35.84 -25.86 -14.39
CA TYR A 166 35.66 -25.23 -13.09
C TYR A 166 34.18 -25.19 -12.66
N LYS A 167 33.98 -25.08 -11.35
CA LYS A 167 32.70 -24.82 -10.66
C LYS A 167 32.87 -23.59 -9.78
N VAL A 168 31.81 -23.16 -9.10
CA VAL A 168 31.86 -22.07 -8.13
C VAL A 168 31.23 -22.44 -6.78
N THR A 169 31.70 -21.78 -5.73
CA THR A 169 31.04 -21.74 -4.41
C THR A 169 30.59 -20.31 -4.11
N PHE A 170 29.55 -20.19 -3.30
CA PHE A 170 28.96 -18.91 -2.88
C PHE A 170 29.16 -18.73 -1.37
N ASP A 171 29.73 -17.58 -1.01
CA ASP A 171 30.00 -17.17 0.36
C ASP A 171 29.36 -15.81 0.65
N ASP A 172 29.14 -15.50 1.94
CA ASP A 172 28.75 -14.16 2.41
C ASP A 172 27.53 -13.57 1.66
N MET A 173 26.56 -14.44 1.33
CA MET A 173 25.26 -14.03 0.78
C MET A 173 24.54 -13.19 1.82
N GLN A 174 24.28 -11.92 1.52
CA GLN A 174 23.69 -10.98 2.48
C GLN A 174 22.80 -9.96 1.79
N CYS A 175 21.81 -9.48 2.54
CA CYS A 175 20.96 -8.35 2.18
C CYS A 175 21.33 -7.15 3.05
N HIS A 176 21.72 -6.05 2.41
CA HIS A 176 21.91 -4.76 3.05
C HIS A 176 20.57 -4.04 3.03
N THR A 177 19.81 -4.16 4.12
CA THR A 177 18.44 -3.64 4.20
C THR A 177 18.43 -2.11 4.30
N VAL A 178 17.31 -1.50 3.91
CA VAL A 178 17.10 -0.05 4.04
C VAL A 178 15.69 0.26 4.53
N THR A 179 15.57 1.24 5.43
CA THR A 179 14.29 1.80 5.89
C THR A 179 14.51 3.15 6.57
N SER A 180 13.50 4.01 6.62
CA SER A 180 13.47 5.21 7.47
C SER A 180 12.76 4.98 8.81
N ALA A 181 12.36 3.74 9.11
CA ALA A 181 11.61 3.36 10.30
C ALA A 181 12.46 2.45 11.19
N ASN A 182 12.78 2.92 12.40
CA ASN A 182 13.57 2.16 13.37
C ASN A 182 12.66 1.32 14.28
N PRO A 183 12.70 -0.02 14.23
CA PRO A 183 11.90 -0.88 15.11
C PRO A 183 12.18 -0.67 16.59
N SER A 184 13.40 -0.24 16.93
CA SER A 184 13.81 -0.02 18.33
C SER A 184 13.05 1.14 18.98
N ASP A 185 12.45 2.03 18.18
CA ASP A 185 11.68 3.19 18.66
C ASP A 185 10.23 2.80 19.01
N VAL A 186 9.79 1.59 18.68
CA VAL A 186 8.42 1.12 18.93
C VAL A 186 8.38 0.25 20.18
N PRO A 187 7.65 0.66 21.24
CA PRO A 187 7.50 -0.17 22.43
C PRO A 187 6.88 -1.53 22.11
N SER A 188 7.37 -2.56 22.78
CA SER A 188 6.79 -3.90 22.72
C SER A 188 5.31 -3.85 23.12
N PHE A 189 4.45 -4.46 22.33
CA PHE A 189 3.01 -4.56 22.56
C PHE A 189 2.63 -6.02 22.84
N PRO A 190 2.77 -6.50 24.10
CA PRO A 190 2.31 -7.82 24.46
C PRO A 190 0.77 -7.84 24.43
N HIS A 191 0.20 -8.86 23.82
CA HIS A 191 -1.25 -9.03 23.74
C HIS A 191 -1.64 -10.46 24.15
N LYS A 192 -2.77 -10.62 24.87
CA LYS A 192 -3.20 -11.93 25.37
C LYS A 192 -3.68 -12.87 24.25
N ASP A 193 -4.19 -12.29 23.18
CA ASP A 193 -4.53 -13.00 21.96
C ASP A 193 -3.32 -13.01 21.02
N GLU A 194 -2.72 -14.19 20.85
CA GLU A 194 -1.53 -14.42 20.03
C GLU A 194 -1.75 -14.10 18.54
N LEU A 195 -2.98 -14.27 18.03
CA LEU A 195 -3.29 -13.91 16.64
C LEU A 195 -3.26 -12.39 16.46
N ILE A 196 -3.86 -11.65 17.39
CA ILE A 196 -3.79 -10.17 17.38
C ILE A 196 -2.35 -9.69 17.52
N HIS A 197 -1.58 -10.31 18.41
CA HIS A 197 -0.15 -10.00 18.56
C HIS A 197 0.63 -10.23 17.26
N THR A 198 0.34 -11.33 16.55
CA THR A 198 0.98 -11.66 15.27
C THR A 198 0.56 -10.68 14.17
N ILE A 199 -0.73 -10.32 14.11
CA ILE A 199 -1.26 -9.33 13.15
C ILE A 199 -0.59 -7.96 13.36
N ASP A 200 -0.39 -7.53 14.61
CA ASP A 200 0.33 -6.28 14.90
C ASP A 200 1.79 -6.34 14.43
N LYS A 201 2.50 -7.44 14.69
CA LYS A 201 3.88 -7.63 14.21
C LYS A 201 4.00 -7.59 12.68
N VAL A 202 3.13 -8.31 11.98
CA VAL A 202 3.10 -8.34 10.50
C VAL A 202 2.75 -6.95 9.96
N SER A 203 1.80 -6.24 10.59
CA SER A 203 1.47 -4.86 10.26
C SER A 203 2.69 -3.94 10.38
N MET A 204 3.39 -3.98 11.52
CA MET A 204 4.58 -3.17 11.75
C MET A 204 5.69 -3.45 10.73
N LYS A 205 5.93 -4.73 10.43
CA LYS A 205 6.92 -5.12 9.42
C LYS A 205 6.55 -4.60 8.02
N THR A 206 5.28 -4.66 7.67
CA THR A 206 4.76 -4.12 6.40
C THR A 206 5.02 -2.62 6.30
N LEU A 207 4.69 -1.87 7.35
CA LEU A 207 4.91 -0.42 7.38
C LEU A 207 6.41 -0.07 7.34
N GLN A 208 7.23 -0.79 8.10
CA GLN A 208 8.68 -0.56 8.15
C GLN A 208 9.31 -0.66 6.75
N ASP A 209 8.95 -1.69 6.00
CA ASP A 209 9.53 -1.97 4.70
C ASP A 209 9.06 -0.97 3.62
N CYS A 210 7.85 -0.40 3.79
CA CYS A 210 7.32 0.67 2.95
C CYS A 210 7.82 2.08 3.34
N MET A 211 8.32 2.28 4.55
CA MET A 211 8.88 3.56 5.02
C MET A 211 10.32 3.74 4.50
N GLN A 212 10.47 4.55 3.46
CA GLN A 212 11.73 4.79 2.75
C GLN A 212 12.02 6.31 2.68
N GLU A 213 12.45 6.84 1.54
CA GLU A 213 12.58 8.31 1.38
C GLU A 213 11.22 9.04 1.37
N VAL A 214 10.16 8.27 1.20
CA VAL A 214 8.73 8.59 1.30
C VAL A 214 8.02 7.36 1.87
N PHE A 215 6.71 7.49 2.16
CA PHE A 215 5.84 6.33 2.33
C PHE A 215 5.56 5.72 0.96
N GLU A 216 6.26 4.64 0.61
CA GLU A 216 5.98 3.87 -0.60
C GLU A 216 4.70 3.05 -0.39
N ASP A 217 3.92 2.84 -1.45
CA ASP A 217 2.78 1.92 -1.45
C ASP A 217 3.24 0.48 -1.19
N GLY A 218 4.17 0.00 -2.02
CA GLY A 218 4.83 -1.30 -1.91
C GLY A 218 6.28 -1.27 -2.39
N PRO A 219 7.24 -1.94 -1.71
CA PRO A 219 8.66 -1.80 -1.98
C PRO A 219 9.17 -2.62 -3.18
N LYS A 220 8.43 -3.66 -3.60
CA LYS A 220 8.63 -4.31 -4.91
C LYS A 220 8.12 -3.41 -6.02
N ARG A 221 6.85 -3.01 -5.87
CA ARG A 221 6.03 -2.24 -6.80
C ARG A 221 4.92 -1.56 -5.99
N ASP A 222 4.57 -0.30 -6.25
CA ASP A 222 5.10 0.60 -7.28
C ASP A 222 6.35 1.39 -6.86
N ARG A 223 6.79 1.23 -5.60
CA ARG A 223 7.86 2.02 -4.96
C ARG A 223 7.55 3.52 -4.94
N ARG A 224 6.27 3.87 -4.80
CA ARG A 224 5.78 5.22 -5.10
C ARG A 224 4.89 5.77 -4.00
N LEU A 225 4.92 7.09 -3.86
CA LEU A 225 4.06 7.80 -2.92
C LEU A 225 2.68 8.00 -3.55
N TRP A 226 1.70 7.23 -3.07
CA TRP A 226 0.29 7.37 -3.41
C TRP A 226 -0.50 8.00 -2.25
N LEU A 227 -1.46 8.87 -2.56
CA LEU A 227 -2.11 9.69 -1.54
C LEU A 227 -3.13 8.91 -0.68
N GLY A 228 -3.84 7.95 -1.28
CA GLY A 228 -4.72 7.03 -0.54
C GLY A 228 -3.94 6.19 0.48
N ASP A 229 -2.82 5.63 0.04
CA ASP A 229 -1.88 4.87 0.85
C ASP A 229 -1.26 5.72 1.96
N LEU A 230 -0.80 6.94 1.63
CA LEU A 230 -0.19 7.86 2.59
C LEU A 230 -1.07 8.07 3.82
N ARG A 231 -2.38 8.27 3.64
CA ARG A 231 -3.30 8.49 4.78
C ARG A 231 -3.25 7.31 5.76
N LEU A 232 -3.39 6.09 5.24
CA LEU A 232 -3.46 4.87 6.05
C LEU A 232 -2.11 4.57 6.70
N GLN A 233 -1.02 4.78 5.96
CA GLN A 233 0.34 4.67 6.48
C GLN A 233 0.61 5.68 7.60
N ALA A 234 0.12 6.91 7.47
CA ALA A 234 0.26 7.94 8.49
C ALA A 234 -0.45 7.53 9.80
N LEU A 235 -1.67 6.99 9.72
CA LEU A 235 -2.41 6.49 10.89
C LEU A 235 -1.65 5.36 11.61
N ALA A 236 -1.12 4.39 10.85
CA ALA A 236 -0.30 3.33 11.41
C ALA A 236 1.00 3.87 12.02
N ASN A 237 1.67 4.81 11.35
CA ASN A 237 2.88 5.47 11.84
C ASN A 237 2.66 6.17 13.18
N TYR A 238 1.53 6.88 13.35
CA TYR A 238 1.19 7.58 14.59
C TYR A 238 1.09 6.66 15.82
N LYS A 239 0.88 5.35 15.64
CA LYS A 239 0.82 4.39 16.75
C LYS A 239 2.03 3.47 16.83
N THR A 240 3.01 3.66 15.94
CA THR A 240 4.21 2.83 15.84
C THR A 240 5.46 3.72 15.81
N PHE A 241 6.05 3.95 14.64
CA PHE A 241 7.35 4.60 14.45
C PHE A 241 7.37 6.09 14.72
N GLN A 242 6.21 6.76 14.66
CA GLN A 242 6.05 8.20 14.92
C GLN A 242 7.03 9.09 14.13
N ASN A 243 7.42 8.67 12.92
CA ASN A 243 8.22 9.47 12.00
C ASN A 243 7.34 10.53 11.33
N ASN A 244 6.89 11.50 12.13
CA ASN A 244 5.92 12.51 11.73
C ASN A 244 6.51 13.53 10.73
N ASP A 245 7.84 13.68 10.72
CA ASP A 245 8.55 14.47 9.71
C ASP A 245 8.43 13.85 8.31
N LEU A 246 8.37 12.52 8.20
CA LEU A 246 8.11 11.86 6.92
C LEU A 246 6.68 12.12 6.43
N VAL A 247 5.69 12.17 7.32
CA VAL A 247 4.30 12.51 6.95
C VAL A 247 4.24 13.95 6.46
N LYS A 248 4.83 14.87 7.23
CA LYS A 248 4.97 16.28 6.87
C LYS A 248 5.64 16.46 5.51
N ARG A 249 6.76 15.76 5.27
CA ARG A 249 7.45 15.74 3.98
C ARG A 249 6.52 15.36 2.85
N CYS A 250 5.78 14.24 2.98
CA CYS A 250 4.90 13.75 1.93
C CYS A 250 3.76 14.73 1.62
N LEU A 251 3.16 15.36 2.64
CA LEU A 251 2.17 16.42 2.46
C LEU A 251 2.73 17.62 1.68
N TYR A 252 3.94 18.08 2.00
CA TYR A 252 4.61 19.14 1.23
C TYR A 252 4.97 18.71 -0.20
N LEU A 253 5.32 17.45 -0.44
CA LEU A 253 5.59 16.95 -1.78
C LEU A 253 4.34 17.08 -2.67
N PHE A 254 3.17 16.65 -2.20
CA PHE A 254 1.92 16.79 -2.96
C PHE A 254 1.54 18.26 -3.17
N ALA A 255 1.63 19.10 -2.13
CA ALA A 255 1.33 20.52 -2.25
C ALA A 255 2.33 21.29 -3.11
N GLY A 256 3.55 20.75 -3.28
CA GLY A 256 4.63 21.37 -4.03
C GLY A 256 4.45 21.33 -5.55
N VAL A 257 3.62 20.42 -6.08
CA VAL A 257 3.48 20.14 -7.53
C VAL A 257 2.03 19.90 -7.95
N THR A 258 1.15 20.88 -7.71
CA THR A 258 -0.26 20.80 -8.12
C THR A 258 -0.41 21.10 -9.62
N ASN A 259 -1.56 20.76 -10.22
CA ASN A 259 -1.88 21.28 -11.55
C ASN A 259 -2.31 22.76 -11.49
N THR A 260 -2.51 23.42 -12.63
CA THR A 260 -2.95 24.83 -12.70
C THR A 260 -4.30 25.15 -12.05
N ASN A 261 -5.12 24.13 -11.75
CA ASN A 261 -6.36 24.33 -11.00
C ASN A 261 -6.15 24.20 -9.48
N GLY A 262 -4.92 23.91 -9.04
CA GLY A 262 -4.55 23.62 -7.66
C GLY A 262 -4.83 22.18 -7.22
N GLN A 263 -5.16 21.26 -8.14
CA GLN A 263 -5.43 19.87 -7.78
C GLN A 263 -4.14 19.12 -7.47
N VAL A 264 -4.11 18.37 -6.38
CA VAL A 264 -3.02 17.42 -6.10
C VAL A 264 -3.17 16.17 -6.96
N ALA A 265 -2.05 15.66 -7.48
CA ALA A 265 -2.03 14.39 -8.21
C ALA A 265 -2.29 13.20 -7.27
N ALA A 266 -2.65 12.06 -7.85
CA ALA A 266 -2.88 10.82 -7.12
C ALA A 266 -1.60 10.24 -6.51
N ASN A 267 -0.48 10.41 -7.21
CA ASN A 267 0.82 9.91 -6.83
C ASN A 267 1.96 10.78 -7.38
N LEU A 268 3.15 10.61 -6.81
CA LEU A 268 4.34 11.40 -7.14
C LEU A 268 5.55 10.50 -7.39
N PHE A 269 6.33 10.84 -8.41
CA PHE A 269 7.69 10.35 -8.60
C PHE A 269 8.67 11.31 -7.91
N ILE A 270 9.63 10.77 -7.16
CA ILE A 270 10.65 11.56 -6.45
C ILE A 270 12.04 11.49 -7.08
N SER A 271 12.23 10.63 -8.09
CA SER A 271 13.50 10.38 -8.78
C SER A 271 13.29 10.33 -10.30
N PRO A 272 14.20 10.90 -11.12
CA PRO A 272 15.39 11.67 -10.73
C PRO A 272 15.07 13.07 -10.19
N LYS A 273 13.81 13.50 -10.26
CA LYS A 273 13.28 14.74 -9.69
C LYS A 273 11.83 14.55 -9.26
N LEU A 274 11.30 15.51 -8.50
CA LEU A 274 9.88 15.54 -8.13
C LEU A 274 9.01 15.80 -9.36
N ILE A 275 8.13 14.85 -9.69
CA ILE A 275 7.18 14.93 -10.80
C ILE A 275 5.84 14.37 -10.30
N PRO A 276 4.74 15.14 -10.36
CA PRO A 276 3.42 14.60 -10.15
C PRO A 276 3.03 13.73 -11.35
N ASP A 277 2.33 12.64 -11.10
CA ASP A 277 1.73 11.87 -12.18
C ASP A 277 0.62 12.66 -12.89
N ASP A 278 0.27 12.27 -14.11
CA ASP A 278 -0.87 12.85 -14.83
C ASP A 278 -2.22 12.22 -14.41
N THR A 279 -2.18 11.32 -13.43
CA THR A 279 -3.34 10.71 -12.79
C THR A 279 -3.91 11.59 -11.67
N TYR A 280 -5.16 12.02 -11.81
CA TYR A 280 -5.90 12.77 -10.80
C TYR A 280 -7.18 12.03 -10.40
N LEU A 281 -7.24 11.55 -9.15
CA LEU A 281 -8.39 10.80 -8.63
C LEU A 281 -9.19 11.71 -7.68
N PHE A 282 -10.51 11.71 -7.82
CA PHE A 282 -11.39 12.55 -7.02
C PHE A 282 -11.22 12.33 -5.51
N ASP A 283 -11.32 11.07 -5.09
CA ASP A 283 -11.18 10.66 -3.69
C ASP A 283 -9.77 10.91 -3.17
N TYR A 284 -8.71 10.60 -3.93
CA TYR A 284 -7.34 10.81 -3.43
C TYR A 284 -7.07 12.29 -3.18
N SER A 285 -7.53 13.18 -4.08
CA SER A 285 -7.37 14.62 -3.86
C SER A 285 -8.06 15.09 -2.57
N LEU A 286 -9.26 14.57 -2.27
CA LEU A 286 -9.97 14.86 -1.02
C LEU A 286 -9.29 14.23 0.20
N LEU A 287 -8.61 13.09 0.03
CA LEU A 287 -7.82 12.46 1.10
C LEU A 287 -6.59 13.29 1.49
N PHE A 288 -6.15 14.26 0.68
CA PHE A 288 -5.17 15.27 1.14
C PHE A 288 -5.71 16.06 2.34
N VAL A 289 -6.97 16.47 2.29
CA VAL A 289 -7.64 17.23 3.35
C VAL A 289 -7.71 16.40 4.63
N THR A 290 -8.10 15.14 4.50
CA THR A 290 -8.24 14.24 5.65
C THR A 290 -6.88 13.90 6.23
N THR A 291 -5.85 13.69 5.40
CA THR A 291 -4.48 13.43 5.86
C THR A 291 -3.89 14.64 6.60
N LEU A 292 -4.12 15.86 6.10
CA LEU A 292 -3.71 17.09 6.80
C LEU A 292 -4.45 17.26 8.13
N HIS A 293 -5.74 16.93 8.17
CA HIS A 293 -6.53 16.90 9.39
C HIS A 293 -5.93 15.94 10.42
N ASP A 294 -5.71 14.68 10.04
CA ASP A 294 -5.20 13.65 10.93
C ASP A 294 -3.80 14.01 11.43
N TYR A 295 -2.95 14.54 10.54
CA TYR A 295 -1.62 15.07 10.88
C TYR A 295 -1.70 16.20 11.91
N TYR A 296 -2.51 17.22 11.68
CA TYR A 296 -2.62 18.35 12.61
C TYR A 296 -3.17 17.89 13.97
N PHE A 297 -4.23 17.09 13.97
CA PHE A 297 -4.84 16.66 15.24
C PHE A 297 -3.94 15.74 16.05
N TYR A 298 -3.04 14.99 15.41
CA TYR A 298 -2.03 14.18 16.07
C TYR A 298 -0.80 14.99 16.50
N VAL A 299 -0.16 15.74 15.59
CA VAL A 299 1.16 16.39 15.80
C VAL A 299 1.04 17.80 16.41
N LYS A 300 -0.08 18.49 16.19
CA LYS A 300 -0.31 19.89 16.60
C LYS A 300 0.65 20.91 15.96
N ASP A 301 1.18 20.63 14.77
CA ASP A 301 2.01 21.58 14.01
C ASP A 301 1.15 22.62 13.27
N GLU A 302 0.92 23.76 13.92
CA GLU A 302 0.17 24.89 13.34
C GLU A 302 0.84 25.52 12.11
N ASN A 303 2.17 25.51 12.03
CA ASN A 303 2.86 26.15 10.89
C ASN A 303 2.58 25.36 9.62
N THR A 304 2.70 24.03 9.70
CA THR A 304 2.37 23.15 8.57
C THR A 304 0.89 23.23 8.21
N LEU A 305 -0.01 23.34 9.19
CA LEU A 305 -1.42 23.56 8.91
C LEU A 305 -1.64 24.86 8.13
N LYS A 306 -1.07 25.98 8.59
CA LYS A 306 -1.18 27.29 7.92
C LYS A 306 -0.62 27.25 6.51
N ASP A 307 0.53 26.62 6.31
CA ASP A 307 1.16 26.45 5.01
C ASP A 307 0.26 25.67 4.02
N LEU A 308 -0.30 24.55 4.47
CA LEU A 308 -0.98 23.60 3.58
C LEU A 308 -2.50 23.79 3.49
N TRP A 309 -3.08 24.67 4.31
CA TRP A 309 -4.52 24.91 4.35
C TRP A 309 -5.10 25.30 3.00
N ARG A 310 -4.44 26.22 2.27
CA ARG A 310 -4.93 26.64 0.95
C ARG A 310 -5.03 25.46 0.00
N THR A 311 -4.01 24.61 -0.06
CA THR A 311 -3.99 23.41 -0.90
C THR A 311 -5.13 22.47 -0.51
N ALA A 312 -5.35 22.22 0.78
CA ALA A 312 -6.44 21.36 1.25
C ALA A 312 -7.82 21.93 0.85
N TYR A 313 -8.07 23.21 1.12
CA TYR A 313 -9.34 23.84 0.79
C TYR A 313 -9.61 23.85 -0.73
N GLN A 314 -8.59 24.00 -1.58
CA GLN A 314 -8.74 23.89 -3.05
C GLN A 314 -9.30 22.55 -3.50
N GLN A 315 -8.93 21.44 -2.83
CA GLN A 315 -9.42 20.12 -3.24
C GLN A 315 -10.94 20.03 -3.05
N ILE A 316 -11.48 20.68 -2.02
CA ILE A 316 -12.93 20.80 -1.81
C ILE A 316 -13.54 21.69 -2.88
N GLU A 317 -12.96 22.86 -3.17
CA GLU A 317 -13.47 23.76 -4.22
C GLU A 317 -13.59 23.04 -5.57
N ILE A 318 -12.55 22.30 -5.96
CA ILE A 318 -12.53 21.49 -7.18
C ILE A 318 -13.61 20.41 -7.12
N ALA A 319 -13.69 19.65 -6.03
CA ALA A 319 -14.67 18.58 -5.89
C ALA A 319 -16.13 19.08 -5.94
N LEU A 320 -16.40 20.27 -5.39
CA LEU A 320 -17.73 20.90 -5.45
C LEU A 320 -18.18 21.21 -6.87
N THR A 321 -17.26 21.45 -7.82
CA THR A 321 -17.60 21.66 -9.24
C THR A 321 -18.20 20.42 -9.91
N ARG A 322 -18.06 19.25 -9.28
CA ARG A 322 -18.59 17.98 -9.78
C ARG A 322 -20.04 17.73 -9.39
N LEU A 323 -20.60 18.54 -8.50
CA LEU A 323 -21.99 18.44 -8.10
C LEU A 323 -22.92 18.88 -9.25
N ASN A 324 -24.03 18.18 -9.45
CA ASN A 324 -25.12 18.65 -10.28
C ASN A 324 -25.99 19.70 -9.54
N GLU A 325 -27.03 20.18 -10.21
CA GLU A 325 -28.00 21.15 -9.65
C GLU A 325 -28.73 20.63 -8.39
N GLN A 326 -28.72 19.31 -8.16
CA GLN A 326 -29.31 18.66 -6.99
C GLN A 326 -28.30 18.43 -5.86
N HIS A 327 -27.07 18.93 -5.99
CA HIS A 327 -25.96 18.70 -5.05
C HIS A 327 -25.53 17.22 -4.91
N VAL A 328 -25.68 16.45 -5.99
CA VAL A 328 -25.17 15.07 -6.10
C VAL A 328 -23.98 15.05 -7.06
N VAL A 329 -22.90 14.38 -6.66
CA VAL A 329 -21.73 14.15 -7.51
C VAL A 329 -22.17 13.47 -8.81
N GLN A 330 -21.79 14.03 -9.94
CA GLN A 330 -22.12 13.48 -11.25
C GLN A 330 -21.28 12.22 -11.53
N ASP A 331 -21.94 11.15 -11.93
CA ASP A 331 -21.29 9.95 -12.44
C ASP A 331 -20.94 10.12 -13.93
N SER A 332 -19.81 9.58 -14.37
CA SER A 332 -19.48 9.51 -15.81
C SER A 332 -18.34 8.53 -16.06
N GLU A 333 -18.36 7.87 -17.21
CA GLU A 333 -17.32 6.94 -17.65
C GLU A 333 -15.91 7.55 -17.71
N THR A 334 -15.81 8.85 -18.00
CA THR A 334 -14.52 9.57 -18.09
C THR A 334 -14.02 10.10 -16.75
N TRP A 335 -14.77 9.94 -15.67
CA TRP A 335 -14.42 10.47 -14.35
C TRP A 335 -13.95 9.34 -13.45
N TRP A 336 -12.78 9.53 -12.86
CA TRP A 336 -12.16 8.51 -12.04
C TRP A 336 -12.16 8.88 -10.56
N SER A 337 -12.76 8.00 -9.77
CA SER A 337 -12.52 7.84 -8.34
C SER A 337 -12.00 6.41 -8.13
N PHE A 338 -11.07 6.18 -7.21
CA PHE A 338 -10.52 4.85 -6.97
C PHE A 338 -11.48 3.99 -6.15
N ILE A 339 -11.73 4.35 -4.89
CA ILE A 339 -12.55 3.62 -3.91
C ILE A 339 -12.07 2.20 -3.59
N ASP A 340 -12.09 1.27 -4.54
CA ASP A 340 -11.65 -0.12 -4.40
C ASP A 340 -11.26 -0.70 -5.78
N TRP A 341 -10.53 -1.82 -5.79
CA TRP A 341 -10.20 -2.60 -7.00
C TRP A 341 -11.35 -3.52 -7.44
N ASN A 342 -12.52 -2.93 -7.65
CA ASN A 342 -13.71 -3.64 -8.14
C ASN A 342 -14.28 -2.95 -9.39
N ASP A 343 -14.15 -3.60 -10.54
CA ASP A 343 -14.59 -3.07 -11.84
C ASP A 343 -16.11 -2.89 -11.93
N ASP A 344 -16.89 -3.68 -11.19
CA ASP A 344 -18.35 -3.60 -11.18
C ASP A 344 -18.88 -2.51 -10.23
N LEU A 345 -18.02 -1.87 -9.44
CA LEU A 345 -18.41 -0.87 -8.46
C LEU A 345 -18.77 0.47 -9.13
N ASN A 346 -20.03 0.86 -9.02
CA ASN A 346 -20.42 2.24 -9.26
C ASN A 346 -19.96 3.13 -8.10
N LYS A 347 -19.26 4.23 -8.40
CA LYS A 347 -18.51 5.00 -7.40
C LYS A 347 -19.21 6.27 -6.92
N GLN A 348 -20.34 6.66 -7.53
CA GLN A 348 -21.04 7.92 -7.25
C GLN A 348 -21.34 8.14 -5.76
N ALA A 349 -22.00 7.18 -5.11
CA ALA A 349 -22.42 7.33 -3.72
C ALA A 349 -21.22 7.33 -2.75
N ALA A 350 -20.21 6.50 -3.01
CA ALA A 350 -18.99 6.49 -2.20
C ALA A 350 -18.24 7.83 -2.31
N SER A 351 -18.08 8.38 -3.51
CA SER A 351 -17.45 9.68 -3.73
C SER A 351 -18.26 10.84 -3.12
N GLN A 352 -19.60 10.80 -3.19
CA GLN A 352 -20.47 11.76 -2.50
C GLN A 352 -20.18 11.77 -0.98
N ALA A 353 -20.06 10.58 -0.40
CA ALA A 353 -19.76 10.44 1.03
C ALA A 353 -18.34 10.90 1.38
N ILE A 354 -17.33 10.59 0.56
CA ILE A 354 -15.95 11.07 0.75
C ILE A 354 -15.87 12.61 0.70
N LEU A 355 -16.65 13.25 -0.17
CA LEU A 355 -16.77 14.72 -0.19
C LEU A 355 -17.34 15.26 1.12
N ILE A 356 -18.43 14.67 1.63
CA ILE A 356 -19.01 15.05 2.94
C ILE A 356 -17.98 14.87 4.07
N TYR A 357 -17.28 13.73 4.07
CA TYR A 357 -16.24 13.40 5.04
C TYR A 357 -15.10 14.42 5.01
N ALA A 358 -14.58 14.75 3.83
CA ALA A 358 -13.52 15.74 3.67
C ALA A 358 -13.97 17.17 4.07
N ILE A 359 -15.20 17.57 3.76
CA ILE A 359 -15.76 18.87 4.19
C ILE A 359 -15.83 18.94 5.72
N LYS A 360 -16.26 17.87 6.40
CA LYS A 360 -16.27 17.82 7.87
C LYS A 360 -14.87 18.03 8.45
N HIS A 361 -13.85 17.37 7.89
CA HIS A 361 -12.45 17.54 8.32
C HIS A 361 -11.94 18.96 8.03
N ALA A 362 -12.25 19.53 6.87
CA ALA A 362 -11.89 20.91 6.56
C ALA A 362 -12.56 21.93 7.47
N ILE A 363 -13.81 21.72 7.89
CA ILE A 363 -14.46 22.58 8.89
C ILE A 363 -13.64 22.59 10.18
N LYS A 364 -13.14 21.44 10.64
CA LYS A 364 -12.30 21.36 11.84
C LYS A 364 -10.97 22.09 11.69
N LEU A 365 -10.33 21.97 10.54
CA LEU A 365 -9.11 22.72 10.23
C LEU A 365 -9.37 24.23 10.15
N ALA A 366 -10.46 24.65 9.50
CA ALA A 366 -10.85 26.05 9.39
C ALA A 366 -11.22 26.66 10.76
N GLU A 367 -11.87 25.89 11.64
CA GLU A 367 -12.17 26.30 13.02
C GLU A 367 -10.89 26.57 13.82
N VAL A 368 -9.86 25.72 13.67
CA VAL A 368 -8.54 25.91 14.30
C VAL A 368 -7.85 27.17 13.79
N LEU A 369 -7.97 27.47 12.50
CA LEU A 369 -7.35 28.63 11.87
C LEU A 369 -8.15 29.93 12.01
N GLU A 370 -9.34 29.87 12.63
CA GLU A 370 -10.30 30.97 12.69
C GLU A 370 -10.65 31.52 11.30
N ASP A 371 -10.69 30.65 10.28
CA ASP A 371 -10.90 31.03 8.90
C ASP A 371 -12.40 31.26 8.60
N GLU A 372 -12.72 32.36 7.91
CA GLU A 372 -14.09 32.72 7.53
C GLU A 372 -14.80 31.66 6.66
N LYS A 373 -14.03 30.78 5.99
CA LYS A 373 -14.56 29.66 5.19
C LYS A 373 -15.37 28.66 6.00
N VAL A 374 -15.26 28.63 7.34
CA VAL A 374 -16.10 27.78 8.21
C VAL A 374 -17.59 27.92 7.87
N THR A 375 -18.07 29.15 7.67
CA THR A 375 -19.50 29.41 7.41
C THR A 375 -19.94 28.82 6.07
N CYS A 376 -19.16 29.05 5.01
CA CYS A 376 -19.44 28.51 3.68
C CYS A 376 -19.40 26.97 3.68
N LEU A 377 -18.38 26.38 4.31
CA LEU A 377 -18.23 24.93 4.40
C LEU A 377 -19.40 24.29 5.16
N LYS A 378 -19.85 24.87 6.28
CA LYS A 378 -21.02 24.39 7.04
C LYS A 378 -22.31 24.46 6.21
N GLN A 379 -22.49 25.53 5.44
CA GLN A 379 -23.65 25.66 4.53
C GLN A 379 -23.61 24.60 3.43
N LYS A 380 -22.47 24.42 2.76
CA LYS A 380 -22.29 23.39 1.72
C LYS A 380 -22.47 21.98 2.26
N LEU A 381 -21.91 21.68 3.44
CA LEU A 381 -22.09 20.40 4.12
C LEU A 381 -23.58 20.08 4.30
N LYS A 382 -24.37 21.04 4.75
CA LYS A 382 -25.81 20.88 4.96
C LYS A 382 -26.53 20.59 3.64
N GLU A 383 -26.28 21.38 2.59
CA GLU A 383 -26.89 21.21 1.27
C GLU A 383 -26.62 19.80 0.70
N ILE A 384 -25.35 19.39 0.72
CA ILE A 384 -24.88 18.12 0.16
C ILE A 384 -25.41 16.94 0.98
N THR A 385 -25.39 17.02 2.32
CA THR A 385 -25.90 15.94 3.19
C THR A 385 -27.40 15.72 3.00
N GLU A 386 -28.19 16.78 2.90
CA GLU A 386 -29.63 16.66 2.68
C GLU A 386 -29.97 16.18 1.26
N ALA A 387 -29.19 16.59 0.26
CA ALA A 387 -29.29 16.01 -1.08
C ALA A 387 -28.97 14.51 -1.10
N THR A 388 -27.91 14.08 -0.41
CA THR A 388 -27.54 12.67 -0.28
C THR A 388 -28.69 11.85 0.30
N LYS A 389 -29.29 12.29 1.42
CA LYS A 389 -30.45 11.60 2.00
C LYS A 389 -31.67 11.60 1.08
N ARG A 390 -31.88 12.66 0.31
CA ARG A 390 -33.06 12.77 -0.57
C ARG A 390 -32.94 11.89 -1.82
N HIS A 391 -31.75 11.83 -2.41
CA HIS A 391 -31.55 11.27 -3.74
C HIS A 391 -30.86 9.91 -3.75
N LEU A 392 -30.02 9.63 -2.75
CA LEU A 392 -29.24 8.39 -2.70
C LEU A 392 -29.74 7.40 -1.66
N TRP A 393 -30.56 7.80 -0.68
CA TRP A 393 -31.18 6.85 0.25
C TRP A 393 -32.43 6.20 -0.36
N ASP A 394 -32.43 4.88 -0.47
CA ASP A 394 -33.58 4.10 -0.89
C ASP A 394 -34.33 3.57 0.35
N LYS A 395 -35.56 4.05 0.57
CA LYS A 395 -36.36 3.70 1.75
C LYS A 395 -36.82 2.24 1.77
N ASP A 396 -37.02 1.64 0.60
CA ASP A 396 -37.52 0.27 0.47
C ASP A 396 -36.38 -0.73 0.67
N LYS A 397 -35.23 -0.46 0.02
CA LYS A 397 -34.01 -1.25 0.20
C LYS A 397 -33.32 -1.01 1.55
N LYS A 398 -33.59 0.14 2.18
CA LYS A 398 -32.90 0.62 3.39
C LYS A 398 -31.37 0.64 3.23
N PHE A 399 -30.94 1.07 2.06
CA PHE A 399 -29.54 1.23 1.68
C PHE A 399 -29.36 2.51 0.87
N PHE A 400 -28.13 3.00 0.83
CA PHE A 400 -27.73 3.98 -0.16
C PHE A 400 -27.49 3.32 -1.51
N ILE A 401 -28.04 3.92 -2.56
CA ILE A 401 -27.91 3.51 -3.95
C ILE A 401 -26.90 4.37 -4.70
N SER A 402 -26.26 3.80 -5.72
CA SER A 402 -25.23 4.45 -6.53
C SER A 402 -25.52 4.31 -8.03
N GLY A 403 -25.37 5.40 -8.78
CA GLY A 403 -25.52 5.42 -10.23
C GLY A 403 -26.96 5.24 -10.72
N GLU A 404 -27.14 5.33 -12.04
CA GLU A 404 -28.45 5.22 -12.68
C GLU A 404 -29.11 3.85 -12.45
N ASN A 405 -28.30 2.79 -12.33
CA ASN A 405 -28.76 1.43 -12.04
C ASN A 405 -29.14 1.21 -10.57
N ARG A 406 -29.05 2.23 -9.72
CA ARG A 406 -29.41 2.17 -8.29
C ARG A 406 -28.70 1.01 -7.56
N GLN A 407 -27.42 0.82 -7.87
CA GLN A 407 -26.59 -0.27 -7.34
C GLN A 407 -26.42 -0.12 -5.82
N VAL A 408 -26.44 -1.24 -5.10
CA VAL A 408 -26.11 -1.30 -3.68
C VAL A 408 -24.77 -2.01 -3.52
N SER A 409 -23.78 -1.34 -2.94
CA SER A 409 -22.44 -1.88 -2.70
C SER A 409 -21.98 -1.67 -1.27
N TRP A 410 -21.02 -2.48 -0.82
CA TRP A 410 -20.39 -2.32 0.49
C TRP A 410 -19.71 -0.95 0.64
N ALA A 411 -18.96 -0.54 -0.39
CA ALA A 411 -18.23 0.72 -0.37
C ALA A 411 -19.15 1.93 -0.17
N SER A 412 -20.31 1.96 -0.84
CA SER A 412 -21.29 3.05 -0.65
C SER A 412 -21.78 3.11 0.79
N GLN A 413 -22.08 1.97 1.43
CA GLN A 413 -22.63 1.99 2.79
C GLN A 413 -21.56 2.37 3.82
N ILE A 414 -20.36 1.81 3.69
CA ILE A 414 -19.22 2.07 4.59
C ILE A 414 -18.88 3.57 4.58
N TRP A 415 -18.70 4.16 3.39
CA TRP A 415 -18.38 5.57 3.29
C TRP A 415 -19.51 6.48 3.78
N MET A 416 -20.78 6.12 3.57
CA MET A 416 -21.92 6.89 4.10
C MET A 416 -21.96 6.89 5.63
N VAL A 417 -21.56 5.78 6.26
CA VAL A 417 -21.42 5.68 7.72
C VAL A 417 -20.25 6.52 8.21
N LEU A 418 -19.09 6.43 7.59
CA LEU A 418 -17.91 7.25 7.92
C LEU A 418 -18.18 8.74 7.76
N ALA A 419 -18.93 9.11 6.73
CA ALA A 419 -19.38 10.49 6.51
C ALA A 419 -20.50 10.92 7.47
N GLU A 420 -20.98 10.02 8.34
CA GLU A 420 -22.13 10.14 9.24
C GLU A 420 -23.31 10.87 8.57
N VAL A 421 -23.74 10.37 7.41
CA VAL A 421 -24.88 10.95 6.68
C VAL A 421 -26.18 10.73 7.44
N LEU A 422 -26.37 9.54 8.02
CA LEU A 422 -27.48 9.26 8.94
C LEU A 422 -27.06 9.47 10.40
N GLY A 423 -28.02 9.44 11.32
CA GLY A 423 -27.72 9.52 12.75
C GLY A 423 -27.03 8.24 13.27
N PRO A 424 -26.41 8.30 14.47
CA PRO A 424 -25.64 7.16 15.02
C PRO A 424 -26.39 5.83 15.06
N LYS A 425 -27.68 5.86 15.45
CA LYS A 425 -28.53 4.67 15.51
C LYS A 425 -28.78 4.08 14.12
N GLU A 426 -29.09 4.93 13.14
CA GLU A 426 -29.37 4.50 11.77
C GLU A 426 -28.12 3.98 11.07
N ASN A 427 -26.95 4.58 11.33
CA ASN A 427 -25.66 4.08 10.83
C ASN A 427 -25.30 2.71 11.43
N ASN A 428 -25.55 2.50 12.73
CA ASN A 428 -25.38 1.19 13.36
C ASN A 428 -26.30 0.16 12.68
N GLU A 429 -27.60 0.46 12.54
CA GLU A 429 -28.56 -0.41 11.86
C GLU A 429 -28.16 -0.70 10.39
N LEU A 430 -27.61 0.29 9.68
CA LEU A 430 -27.11 0.15 8.31
C LEU A 430 -25.92 -0.82 8.22
N LEU A 431 -24.95 -0.74 9.13
CA LEU A 431 -23.81 -1.67 9.14
C LEU A 431 -24.22 -3.09 9.54
N HIS A 432 -25.12 -3.25 10.52
CA HIS A 432 -25.67 -4.57 10.85
C HIS A 432 -26.39 -5.19 9.66
N ARG A 433 -27.18 -4.39 8.94
CA ARG A 433 -27.84 -4.84 7.70
C ARG A 433 -26.82 -5.22 6.64
N LEU A 434 -25.78 -4.41 6.42
CA LEU A 434 -24.72 -4.69 5.46
C LEU A 434 -24.06 -6.05 5.73
N LEU A 435 -23.68 -6.30 6.99
CA LEU A 435 -23.05 -7.56 7.41
C LEU A 435 -23.99 -8.77 7.29
N SER A 436 -25.29 -8.56 7.48
CA SER A 436 -26.31 -9.61 7.39
C SER A 436 -26.68 -9.94 5.94
N GLU A 437 -27.03 -8.93 5.14
CA GLU A 437 -27.58 -9.10 3.80
C GLU A 437 -26.50 -9.28 2.74
N LYS A 438 -25.28 -8.77 2.98
CA LYS A 438 -24.09 -8.94 2.14
C LYS A 438 -24.38 -8.68 0.65
N PRO A 439 -24.63 -7.42 0.24
CA PRO A 439 -24.82 -7.05 -1.15
C PRO A 439 -23.72 -7.62 -2.06
N GLU A 440 -24.08 -7.93 -3.30
CA GLU A 440 -23.23 -8.62 -4.28
C GLU A 440 -21.89 -7.91 -4.53
N ILE A 441 -21.92 -6.58 -4.64
CA ILE A 441 -20.72 -5.75 -4.86
C ILE A 441 -19.98 -5.58 -3.54
N GLY A 442 -19.12 -6.57 -3.25
CA GLY A 442 -18.29 -6.68 -2.05
C GLY A 442 -16.97 -5.91 -2.10
N ILE A 443 -16.21 -6.05 -1.00
CA ILE A 443 -14.87 -5.49 -0.82
C ILE A 443 -13.83 -6.41 -1.45
N THR A 444 -12.81 -5.83 -2.10
CA THR A 444 -11.73 -6.58 -2.77
C THR A 444 -10.33 -6.36 -2.18
N THR A 445 -10.13 -5.30 -1.40
CA THR A 445 -8.81 -4.91 -0.91
C THR A 445 -8.79 -4.74 0.62
N PRO A 446 -7.64 -4.98 1.27
CA PRO A 446 -7.43 -4.55 2.66
C PRO A 446 -7.64 -3.05 2.88
N TYR A 447 -7.40 -2.23 1.84
CA TYR A 447 -7.69 -0.78 1.83
C TYR A 447 -9.16 -0.49 2.18
N MET A 448 -10.12 -1.16 1.54
CA MET A 448 -11.54 -0.97 1.88
C MET A 448 -11.95 -1.70 3.17
N TYR A 449 -11.28 -2.79 3.55
CA TYR A 449 -11.49 -3.42 4.86
C TYR A 449 -11.07 -2.51 6.02
N HIS A 450 -10.04 -1.66 5.85
CA HIS A 450 -9.70 -0.62 6.84
C HIS A 450 -10.91 0.26 7.13
N TYR A 451 -11.58 0.77 6.10
CA TYR A 451 -12.76 1.62 6.25
C TYR A 451 -13.96 0.88 6.85
N LEU A 452 -14.13 -0.42 6.56
CA LEU A 452 -15.13 -1.24 7.24
C LEU A 452 -14.87 -1.30 8.76
N VAL A 453 -13.62 -1.56 9.16
CA VAL A 453 -13.22 -1.61 10.57
C VAL A 453 -13.42 -0.24 11.23
N GLU A 454 -13.00 0.83 10.59
CA GLU A 454 -13.20 2.22 11.08
C GLU A 454 -14.69 2.53 11.27
N ALA A 455 -15.54 2.15 10.29
CA ALA A 455 -16.98 2.38 10.36
C ALA A 455 -17.64 1.59 11.50
N LEU A 456 -17.21 0.34 11.74
CA LEU A 456 -17.68 -0.47 12.86
C LEU A 456 -17.33 0.17 14.20
N LEU A 457 -16.11 0.68 14.35
CA LEU A 457 -15.69 1.39 15.56
C LEU A 457 -16.47 2.68 15.78
N LEU A 458 -16.73 3.45 14.70
CA LEU A 458 -17.52 4.68 14.75
C LEU A 458 -18.94 4.44 15.28
N VAL A 459 -19.54 3.28 14.98
CA VAL A 459 -20.87 2.90 15.47
C VAL A 459 -20.85 2.06 16.76
N ASN A 460 -19.71 2.02 17.46
CA ASN A 460 -19.47 1.29 18.71
C ASN A 460 -19.59 -0.25 18.63
N GLU A 461 -19.32 -0.84 17.47
CA GLU A 461 -19.31 -2.30 17.25
C GLU A 461 -17.87 -2.86 17.33
N LYS A 462 -17.21 -2.68 18.48
CA LYS A 462 -15.80 -3.05 18.68
C LYS A 462 -15.58 -4.57 18.50
N GLU A 463 -16.45 -5.40 19.05
CA GLU A 463 -16.32 -6.87 18.95
C GLU A 463 -16.36 -7.33 17.49
N LYS A 464 -17.24 -6.73 16.68
CA LYS A 464 -17.30 -7.01 15.23
C LYS A 464 -16.08 -6.49 14.49
N ALA A 465 -15.55 -5.32 14.87
CA ALA A 465 -14.31 -4.81 14.31
C ALA A 465 -13.15 -5.79 14.55
N VAL A 466 -13.03 -6.33 15.77
CA VAL A 466 -12.03 -7.37 16.11
C VAL A 466 -12.26 -8.65 15.31
N GLU A 467 -13.52 -9.08 15.14
CA GLU A 467 -13.86 -10.23 14.31
C GLU A 467 -13.42 -10.03 12.86
N GLN A 468 -13.66 -8.87 12.26
CA GLN A 468 -13.20 -8.56 10.90
C GLN A 468 -11.66 -8.59 10.81
N ILE A 469 -10.95 -8.01 11.80
CA ILE A 469 -9.48 -8.06 11.83
C ILE A 469 -8.98 -9.51 11.85
N LYS A 470 -9.52 -10.36 12.73
CA LYS A 470 -9.08 -11.75 12.87
C LYS A 470 -9.45 -12.62 11.67
N THR A 471 -10.63 -12.40 11.09
CA THR A 471 -11.09 -13.21 9.97
C THR A 471 -10.40 -12.84 8.67
N TYR A 472 -10.07 -11.57 8.45
CA TYR A 472 -9.45 -11.14 7.20
C TYR A 472 -7.91 -11.16 7.27
N TRP A 473 -7.32 -10.39 8.19
CA TRP A 473 -5.86 -10.35 8.33
C TRP A 473 -5.30 -11.62 8.97
N GLY A 474 -6.06 -12.26 9.87
CA GLY A 474 -5.65 -13.53 10.44
C GLY A 474 -5.63 -14.66 9.42
N GLU A 475 -6.40 -14.59 8.33
CA GLU A 475 -6.28 -15.55 7.22
C GLU A 475 -5.01 -15.32 6.40
N MET A 476 -4.61 -14.08 6.12
CA MET A 476 -3.30 -13.79 5.51
C MET A 476 -2.14 -14.33 6.38
N VAL A 477 -2.23 -14.17 7.71
CA VAL A 477 -1.24 -14.75 8.64
C VAL A 477 -1.20 -16.27 8.55
N LYS A 478 -2.36 -16.94 8.49
CA LYS A 478 -2.44 -18.41 8.31
C LYS A 478 -1.86 -18.86 6.97
N ASP A 479 -2.00 -18.04 5.93
CA ASP A 479 -1.43 -18.26 4.61
C ASP A 479 0.08 -17.93 4.54
N GLY A 480 0.70 -17.57 5.66
CA GLY A 480 2.15 -17.41 5.79
C GLY A 480 2.68 -16.01 5.49
N ALA A 481 1.84 -14.97 5.58
CA ALA A 481 2.25 -13.59 5.38
C ALA A 481 3.31 -13.11 6.40
N ASP A 482 4.49 -12.75 5.92
CA ASP A 482 5.50 -11.96 6.68
C ASP A 482 5.13 -10.47 6.75
N THR A 483 4.46 -10.00 5.70
CA THR A 483 3.95 -8.65 5.47
C THR A 483 2.57 -8.76 4.85
N PHE A 484 1.70 -7.77 5.07
CA PHE A 484 0.36 -7.78 4.51
C PHE A 484 0.35 -7.35 3.04
N TRP A 485 -0.55 -8.00 2.30
CA TRP A 485 -0.55 -7.98 0.85
C TRP A 485 -1.43 -6.85 0.32
N GLU A 486 -1.14 -6.39 -0.90
CA GLU A 486 -1.94 -5.38 -1.60
C GLU A 486 -3.38 -5.87 -1.83
N LEU A 487 -3.51 -7.14 -2.17
CA LEU A 487 -4.74 -7.78 -2.60
C LEU A 487 -4.90 -9.09 -1.84
N TYR A 488 -6.09 -9.29 -1.28
CA TYR A 488 -6.43 -10.56 -0.64
C TYR A 488 -7.92 -10.83 -0.80
N ASN A 489 -8.25 -11.85 -1.57
CA ASN A 489 -9.61 -12.35 -1.66
C ASN A 489 -9.65 -13.77 -1.06
N PRO A 490 -10.23 -13.96 0.13
CA PRO A 490 -10.32 -15.26 0.78
C PRO A 490 -10.97 -16.35 -0.11
N LYS A 491 -11.86 -15.95 -1.02
CA LYS A 491 -12.55 -16.87 -1.96
C LYS A 491 -11.73 -17.18 -3.22
N ASN A 492 -10.76 -16.33 -3.55
CA ASN A 492 -9.88 -16.50 -4.70
C ASN A 492 -8.49 -15.95 -4.37
N LYS A 493 -7.67 -16.77 -3.72
CA LYS A 493 -6.33 -16.35 -3.26
C LYS A 493 -5.38 -16.00 -4.42
N SER A 494 -5.69 -16.41 -5.65
CA SER A 494 -4.93 -16.05 -6.86
C SER A 494 -5.43 -14.77 -7.55
N PHE A 495 -6.37 -14.05 -6.94
CA PHE A 495 -6.93 -12.83 -7.52
C PHE A 495 -5.84 -11.78 -7.79
N SER A 496 -5.86 -11.23 -9.00
CA SER A 496 -5.01 -10.12 -9.40
C SER A 496 -5.77 -9.26 -10.41
N PRO A 497 -6.00 -7.96 -10.13
CA PRO A 497 -6.52 -7.02 -11.13
C PRO A 497 -5.50 -6.73 -12.24
N TYR A 498 -4.26 -7.23 -12.08
CA TYR A 498 -3.15 -7.01 -13.01
C TYR A 498 -2.97 -8.16 -14.01
N GLY A 499 -3.69 -9.27 -13.81
CA GLY A 499 -3.66 -10.47 -14.65
C GLY A 499 -2.81 -11.62 -14.09
N SER A 500 -2.00 -11.38 -13.05
CA SER A 500 -1.17 -12.43 -12.45
C SER A 500 -0.78 -12.16 -10.99
N PRO A 501 -0.86 -13.14 -10.09
CA PRO A 501 -0.39 -13.00 -8.70
C PRO A 501 1.14 -12.79 -8.61
N LEU A 502 1.91 -13.08 -9.66
CA LEU A 502 3.36 -12.82 -9.68
C LEU A 502 3.71 -11.34 -9.52
N ILE A 503 2.83 -10.44 -9.98
CA ILE A 503 3.10 -9.00 -9.99
C ILE A 503 2.37 -8.23 -8.88
N ASN A 504 1.49 -8.90 -8.13
CA ASN A 504 0.91 -8.34 -6.91
C ASN A 504 2.03 -8.00 -5.91
N SER A 505 1.83 -6.93 -5.13
CA SER A 505 2.74 -6.63 -4.01
C SER A 505 2.33 -7.43 -2.77
N TYR A 506 3.27 -8.17 -2.18
CA TYR A 506 3.07 -8.90 -0.92
C TYR A 506 3.60 -8.14 0.30
N CYS A 507 4.02 -6.90 0.11
CA CYS A 507 4.25 -5.93 1.17
C CYS A 507 3.61 -4.60 0.74
N HIS A 508 2.41 -4.32 1.22
CA HIS A 508 1.67 -3.11 0.83
C HIS A 508 1.08 -2.40 2.03
N ALA A 509 1.51 -1.18 2.29
CA ALA A 509 1.30 -0.57 3.59
C ALA A 509 -0.11 0.01 3.80
N TRP A 510 -0.95 0.12 2.77
CA TRP A 510 -2.39 0.33 2.99
C TRP A 510 -3.06 -0.81 3.80
N SER A 511 -2.40 -1.98 3.89
CA SER A 511 -2.92 -3.18 4.55
C SER A 511 -2.41 -3.32 5.98
N CYS A 512 -1.56 -2.40 6.46
CA CYS A 512 -0.96 -2.48 7.78
C CYS A 512 -1.77 -1.79 8.89
N THR A 513 -2.95 -1.27 8.59
CA THR A 513 -3.77 -0.51 9.54
C THR A 513 -4.30 -1.30 10.75
N PRO A 514 -4.30 -2.65 10.84
CA PRO A 514 -4.57 -3.31 12.11
C PRO A 514 -3.69 -2.85 13.26
N THR A 515 -2.40 -2.51 13.03
CA THR A 515 -1.55 -1.96 14.11
C THR A 515 -2.11 -0.66 14.69
N TYR A 516 -2.66 0.21 13.84
CA TYR A 516 -3.34 1.44 14.28
C TYR A 516 -4.54 1.09 15.16
N PHE A 517 -5.42 0.23 14.67
CA PHE A 517 -6.65 -0.13 15.39
C PHE A 517 -6.38 -0.83 16.72
N ILE A 518 -5.47 -1.81 16.73
CA ILE A 518 -5.11 -2.60 17.91
C ILE A 518 -4.58 -1.70 19.01
N ARG A 519 -3.69 -0.77 18.66
CA ARG A 519 -3.00 0.11 19.62
C ARG A 519 -3.85 1.29 20.05
N GLU A 520 -4.65 1.87 19.15
CA GLU A 520 -5.49 3.02 19.48
C GLU A 520 -6.71 2.63 20.32
N TYR A 521 -7.35 1.51 19.98
CA TYR A 521 -8.61 1.10 20.60
C TYR A 521 -8.45 0.01 21.67
N ASN A 522 -7.21 -0.39 21.99
CA ASN A 522 -6.89 -1.50 22.90
C ASN A 522 -7.75 -2.74 22.58
N MET A 523 -7.69 -3.19 21.33
CA MET A 523 -8.51 -4.28 20.81
C MET A 523 -8.13 -5.64 21.37
#